data_AF-A0A2P2I616-F1
#
_entry.id   AF-A0A2P2I616-F1
#
_cell.length_a   1.000
_cell.length_b   1.000
_cell.length_c   1.000
_cell.angle_alpha   90.00
_cell.angle_beta   90.00
_cell.angle_gamma   90.00
#
_symmetry.space_group_name_H-M   'P 1'
#
loop_
_entity.id
_entity.type
_entity.pdbx_description
1 polymer ?
#
loop_
_entity_poly.entity_id
_entity_poly.type
_entity_poly.pdbx_seq_one_letter_code
_entity_poly.pdbx_strand_id
1 'polypeptide(L)'
;PADEPVESDATEKSTSELLLDEAELVAEKIGVPYQGVIAIVIGVMVLMLVICLCCVRRCFKKKRTKKGKGTDMKSVNLLGSAYKDKADMDELTENAEDIAEEGDSKKSEEKLGRIQFKLEYDFNSNSLSVSVIQCEELPALDMGGTSDPYVKVYLLPDKKKKHETKVHRKTLNPVFNEVFVFKQVPYADIMAKTLVFGIYDFDRFSKHDQIGEVKIPLCQVDLAQTIEEWRELTSVEGDGGQDGKLGDICFSLRYVPTAGKLTVVILEAKNLKKMDVGGLSDPYVKICLIQNGKRLKKKKTSIKKCTLNPYYNESFSFEIPFEQVPKVNLQVTVVDYDRIGTSEPIGRVCLGMNASGTELRHWSDMLASPRRPIAQWHTLKDPEEADSTLSQK
;
A
#
# COMPACT_ATOMS: atom_id res chain seq x y z
N PRO A 1 67.33 -78.51 55.28
CA PRO A 1 67.44 -77.66 54.07
C PRO A 1 66.10 -77.00 53.81
N ALA A 2 66.14 -75.70 53.54
CA ALA A 2 65.04 -74.75 53.52
C ALA A 2 63.89 -75.12 52.56
N ASP A 3 62.68 -74.69 52.87
CA ASP A 3 62.06 -73.57 52.12
C ASP A 3 60.85 -73.00 52.89
N GLU A 4 60.87 -71.68 53.07
CA GLU A 4 59.84 -70.85 53.68
C GLU A 4 58.63 -70.63 52.74
N PRO A 5 57.45 -70.25 53.28
CA PRO A 5 56.29 -69.93 52.47
C PRO A 5 56.34 -68.46 52.02
N VAL A 6 56.09 -68.18 50.74
CA VAL A 6 55.85 -66.82 50.24
C VAL A 6 54.35 -66.66 50.01
N GLU A 7 53.71 -65.98 50.96
CA GLU A 7 52.35 -65.49 50.90
C GLU A 7 52.38 -64.14 50.16
N SER A 8 51.62 -64.00 49.07
CA SER A 8 51.44 -62.73 48.36
C SER A 8 49.96 -62.38 48.29
N ASP A 9 49.48 -61.71 49.34
CA ASP A 9 48.13 -61.13 49.38
C ASP A 9 48.22 -59.68 48.83
N ALA A 10 47.88 -59.51 47.55
CA ALA A 10 47.72 -58.20 46.95
C ALA A 10 46.29 -57.72 47.21
N THR A 11 46.13 -56.90 48.25
CA THR A 11 44.86 -56.28 48.61
C THR A 11 44.48 -55.23 47.56
N GLU A 12 43.45 -55.50 46.75
CA GLU A 12 42.82 -54.50 45.88
C GLU A 12 42.21 -53.39 46.76
N LYS A 13 42.86 -52.22 46.81
CA LYS A 13 42.31 -51.03 47.47
C LYS A 13 41.02 -50.61 46.76
N SER A 14 39.97 -50.38 47.55
CA SER A 14 38.69 -49.86 47.06
C SER A 14 38.89 -48.49 46.40
N THR A 15 38.10 -48.18 45.37
CA THR A 15 38.12 -46.86 44.69
C THR A 15 37.94 -45.68 45.67
N SER A 16 37.30 -45.90 46.82
CA SER A 16 37.18 -44.91 47.88
C SER A 16 38.49 -44.63 48.63
N GLU A 17 39.35 -45.64 48.79
CA GLU A 17 40.62 -45.51 49.50
C GLU A 17 41.66 -44.78 48.64
N LEU A 18 41.68 -45.04 47.33
CA LEU A 18 42.54 -44.31 46.39
C LEU A 18 42.22 -42.80 46.32
N LEU A 19 40.93 -42.44 46.40
CA LEU A 19 40.51 -41.03 46.42
C LEU A 19 40.88 -40.31 47.71
N LEU A 20 40.96 -41.04 48.83
CA LEU A 20 41.40 -40.49 50.10
C LEU A 20 42.92 -40.28 50.13
N ASP A 21 43.69 -41.26 49.62
CA ASP A 21 45.14 -41.15 49.47
C ASP A 21 45.53 -39.95 48.56
N GLU A 22 44.80 -39.73 47.45
CA GLU A 22 45.01 -38.58 46.57
C GLU A 22 44.62 -37.24 47.22
N ALA A 23 43.53 -37.21 47.98
CA ALA A 23 43.10 -35.99 48.68
C ALA A 23 44.09 -35.58 49.78
N GLU A 24 44.74 -36.54 50.44
CA GLU A 24 45.75 -36.31 51.47
C GLU A 24 47.07 -35.79 50.88
N LEU A 25 47.50 -36.34 49.73
CA LEU A 25 48.65 -35.83 48.96
C LEU A 25 48.45 -34.38 48.47
N VAL A 26 47.24 -34.04 48.03
CA VAL A 26 46.89 -32.68 47.58
C VAL A 26 46.81 -31.72 48.77
N ALA A 27 46.32 -32.19 49.91
CA ALA A 27 46.25 -31.44 51.16
C ALA A 27 47.64 -31.04 51.69
N GLU A 28 48.59 -31.98 51.68
CA GLU A 28 49.98 -31.73 52.11
C GLU A 28 50.68 -30.69 51.22
N LYS A 29 50.42 -30.72 49.91
CA LYS A 29 51.02 -29.79 48.94
C LYS A 29 50.46 -28.36 49.02
N ILE A 30 49.24 -28.19 49.51
CA ILE A 30 48.53 -26.90 49.60
C ILE A 30 48.54 -26.35 51.03
N GLY A 31 48.97 -27.13 52.03
CA GLY A 31 49.06 -26.72 53.44
C GLY A 31 47.69 -26.56 54.10
N VAL A 32 46.66 -27.25 53.58
CA VAL A 32 45.27 -27.16 54.04
C VAL A 32 44.85 -28.56 54.52
N PRO A 33 44.13 -28.71 55.64
CA PRO A 33 43.67 -30.03 56.11
C PRO A 33 42.85 -30.75 55.03
N TYR A 34 43.00 -32.07 54.91
CA TYR A 34 42.36 -32.88 53.87
C TYR A 34 40.83 -32.72 53.82
N GLN A 35 40.19 -32.50 54.98
CA GLN A 35 38.76 -32.18 55.07
C GLN A 35 38.37 -30.91 54.29
N GLY A 36 39.28 -29.92 54.23
CA GLY A 36 39.10 -28.69 53.45
C GLY A 36 39.21 -28.92 51.94
N VAL A 37 40.12 -29.79 51.50
CA VAL A 37 40.24 -30.19 50.09
C VAL A 37 38.97 -30.92 49.63
N ILE A 38 38.47 -31.86 50.43
CA ILE A 38 37.22 -32.57 50.16
C ILE A 38 36.03 -31.61 50.09
N ALA A 39 35.94 -30.63 51.00
CA ALA A 39 34.87 -29.63 50.99
C ALA A 39 34.91 -28.75 49.72
N ILE A 40 36.10 -28.39 49.22
CA ILE A 40 36.26 -27.64 47.97
C ILE A 40 35.80 -28.48 46.77
N VAL A 41 36.20 -29.75 46.69
CA VAL A 41 35.79 -30.66 45.61
C VAL A 41 34.26 -30.84 45.60
N ILE A 42 33.64 -31.04 46.77
CA ILE A 42 32.18 -31.10 46.89
C ILE A 42 31.54 -29.78 46.46
N GLY A 43 32.11 -28.64 46.87
CA GLY A 43 31.63 -27.31 46.45
C GLY A 43 31.67 -27.10 44.94
N VAL A 44 32.76 -27.53 44.27
CA VAL A 44 32.90 -27.48 42.81
C VAL A 44 31.90 -28.41 42.12
N MET A 45 31.69 -29.62 42.65
CA MET A 45 30.69 -30.57 42.11
C MET A 45 29.26 -30.05 42.25
N VAL A 46 28.91 -29.41 43.38
CA VAL A 46 27.62 -28.76 43.57
C VAL A 46 27.48 -27.56 42.63
N LEU A 47 28.52 -26.74 42.46
CA LEU A 47 28.51 -25.62 41.52
C LEU A 47 28.32 -26.10 40.07
N MET A 48 29.00 -27.17 39.66
CA MET A 48 28.86 -27.78 38.34
C MET A 48 27.46 -28.38 38.15
N LEU A 49 26.87 -28.99 39.17
CA LEU A 49 25.48 -29.45 39.15
C LEU A 49 24.49 -28.28 39.05
N VAL A 50 24.72 -27.18 39.75
CA VAL A 50 23.89 -25.97 39.66
C VAL A 50 24.01 -25.33 38.28
N ILE A 51 25.22 -25.25 37.71
CA ILE A 51 25.45 -24.77 36.34
C ILE A 51 24.79 -25.71 35.33
N CYS A 52 24.90 -27.03 35.51
CA CYS A 52 24.25 -28.03 34.65
C CYS A 52 22.72 -27.90 34.73
N LEU A 53 22.15 -27.79 35.93
CA LEU A 53 20.73 -27.53 36.14
C LEU A 53 20.29 -26.18 35.57
N CYS A 54 21.12 -25.14 35.64
CA CYS A 54 20.86 -23.83 35.04
C CYS A 54 20.91 -23.91 33.51
N CYS A 55 21.88 -24.62 32.93
CA CYS A 55 22.01 -24.88 31.50
C CYS A 55 20.85 -25.72 30.97
N VAL A 56 20.45 -26.76 31.70
CA VAL A 56 19.27 -27.58 31.43
C VAL A 56 18.02 -26.71 31.52
N ARG A 57 17.83 -25.91 32.56
CA ARG A 57 16.68 -24.99 32.71
C ARG A 57 16.67 -23.91 31.63
N ARG A 58 17.82 -23.43 31.15
CA ARG A 58 17.95 -22.48 30.02
C ARG A 58 17.66 -23.16 28.68
N CYS A 59 18.09 -24.42 28.49
CA CYS A 59 17.76 -25.24 27.32
C CYS A 59 16.28 -25.65 27.29
N PHE A 60 15.67 -25.94 28.44
CA PHE A 60 14.23 -26.20 28.58
C PHE A 60 13.40 -24.92 28.49
N LYS A 61 13.91 -23.74 28.89
CA LYS A 61 13.29 -22.45 28.55
C LYS A 61 13.38 -22.14 27.05
N LYS A 62 14.49 -22.50 26.39
CA LYS A 62 14.66 -22.38 24.92
C LYS A 62 13.82 -23.41 24.15
N LYS A 63 13.50 -24.57 24.75
CA LYS A 63 12.54 -25.57 24.22
C LYS A 63 11.08 -25.27 24.58
N ARG A 64 10.80 -24.54 25.68
CA ARG A 64 9.44 -24.09 26.05
C ARG A 64 8.93 -22.90 25.25
N THR A 65 9.77 -22.17 24.52
CA THR A 65 9.33 -21.18 23.51
C THR A 65 9.11 -21.75 22.11
N LYS A 66 9.07 -23.09 21.96
CA LYS A 66 8.75 -23.75 20.68
C LYS A 66 7.87 -24.98 20.88
N LYS A 67 6.75 -24.80 21.57
CA LYS A 67 5.57 -25.67 21.42
C LYS A 67 4.38 -24.72 21.37
N GLY A 68 4.11 -24.22 20.16
CA GLY A 68 2.90 -23.45 19.89
C GLY A 68 1.73 -24.26 20.39
N LYS A 69 1.02 -23.72 21.38
CA LYS A 69 -0.35 -24.10 21.68
C LYS A 69 -1.04 -23.97 20.33
N GLY A 70 -1.54 -25.09 19.77
CA GLY A 70 -2.27 -25.04 18.51
C GLY A 70 -3.34 -23.98 18.66
N THR A 71 -3.22 -22.89 17.91
CA THR A 71 -4.22 -21.86 17.87
C THR A 71 -5.49 -22.53 17.39
N ASP A 72 -6.47 -22.64 18.28
CA ASP A 72 -7.73 -23.28 17.94
C ASP A 72 -8.31 -22.53 16.73
N MET A 73 -8.50 -23.23 15.61
CA MET A 73 -9.03 -22.62 14.41
C MET A 73 -10.40 -21.99 14.69
N LYS A 74 -11.13 -22.52 15.68
CA LYS A 74 -12.39 -21.93 16.16
C LYS A 74 -12.18 -20.55 16.75
N SER A 75 -11.12 -20.28 17.52
CA SER A 75 -10.88 -18.94 18.09
C SER A 75 -10.49 -17.92 17.03
N VAL A 76 -9.78 -18.33 15.98
CA VAL A 76 -9.44 -17.49 14.82
C VAL A 76 -10.71 -17.15 14.03
N ASN A 77 -11.55 -18.15 13.75
CA ASN A 77 -12.81 -17.94 13.05
C ASN A 77 -13.80 -17.13 13.89
N LEU A 78 -13.90 -17.37 15.21
CA LEU A 78 -14.72 -16.56 16.12
C LEU A 78 -14.27 -15.11 16.13
N LEU A 79 -12.96 -14.86 16.15
CA LEU A 79 -12.41 -13.52 16.08
C LEU A 79 -12.78 -12.86 14.74
N GLY A 80 -12.57 -13.56 13.61
CA GLY A 80 -12.93 -13.07 12.28
C GLY A 80 -14.43 -12.78 12.13
N SER A 81 -15.29 -13.68 12.60
CA SER A 81 -16.75 -13.53 12.58
C SER A 81 -17.21 -12.37 13.45
N ALA A 82 -16.70 -12.23 14.69
CA ALA A 82 -17.09 -11.13 15.57
C ALA A 82 -16.75 -9.74 14.99
N TYR A 83 -15.62 -9.62 14.28
CA TYR A 83 -15.26 -8.35 13.62
C TYR A 83 -15.91 -8.17 12.25
N LYS A 84 -16.32 -9.26 11.60
CA LYS A 84 -17.16 -9.18 10.41
C LYS A 84 -18.54 -8.63 10.76
N ASP A 85 -19.16 -9.15 11.82
CA ASP A 85 -20.44 -8.65 12.32
C ASP A 85 -20.34 -7.17 12.70
N LYS A 86 -19.20 -6.74 13.27
CA LYS A 86 -18.94 -5.33 13.56
C LYS A 86 -18.83 -4.48 12.29
N ALA A 87 -18.06 -4.93 11.29
CA ALA A 87 -17.90 -4.20 10.04
C ALA A 87 -19.22 -4.11 9.26
N ASP A 88 -20.00 -5.19 9.25
CA ASP A 88 -21.32 -5.22 8.60
C ASP A 88 -22.33 -4.32 9.35
N MET A 89 -22.22 -4.20 10.69
CA MET A 89 -23.05 -3.28 11.49
C MET A 89 -22.65 -1.81 11.29
N ASP A 90 -21.34 -1.51 11.24
CA ASP A 90 -20.82 -0.17 10.91
C ASP A 90 -21.27 0.25 9.49
N GLU A 91 -21.26 -0.68 8.52
CA GLU A 91 -21.78 -0.46 7.15
C GLU A 91 -23.30 -0.21 7.15
N LEU A 92 -24.08 -0.98 7.91
CA LEU A 92 -25.53 -0.74 8.04
C LEU A 92 -25.85 0.60 8.71
N THR A 93 -25.02 1.08 9.65
CA THR A 93 -25.18 2.41 10.25
C THR A 93 -24.80 3.52 9.30
N GLU A 94 -23.69 3.40 8.53
CA GLU A 94 -23.35 4.38 7.48
C GLU A 94 -24.46 4.43 6.43
N ASN A 95 -24.95 3.28 5.95
CA ASN A 95 -26.07 3.25 4.99
C ASN A 95 -27.37 3.80 5.60
N ALA A 96 -27.65 3.59 6.90
CA ALA A 96 -28.86 4.12 7.55
C ALA A 96 -28.76 5.64 7.80
N GLU A 97 -27.56 6.16 8.07
CA GLU A 97 -27.28 7.59 8.16
C GLU A 97 -27.39 8.25 6.77
N ASP A 98 -26.90 7.60 5.72
CA ASP A 98 -27.10 8.03 4.32
C ASP A 98 -28.60 8.01 3.94
N ILE A 99 -29.37 6.99 4.35
CA ILE A 99 -30.83 6.90 4.10
C ILE A 99 -31.63 7.96 4.87
N ALA A 100 -31.15 8.43 6.03
CA ALA A 100 -31.79 9.49 6.79
C ALA A 100 -31.57 10.88 6.17
N GLU A 101 -30.49 11.06 5.39
CA GLU A 101 -30.25 12.25 4.57
C GLU A 101 -30.87 12.15 3.15
N GLU A 102 -31.22 10.94 2.67
CA GLU A 102 -31.92 10.71 1.37
C GLU A 102 -33.45 10.93 1.43
N GLY A 103 -33.88 12.01 2.09
CA GLY A 103 -35.14 12.67 1.75
C GLY A 103 -34.97 13.51 0.50
N ASP A 104 -35.02 12.88 -0.68
CA ASP A 104 -34.97 13.47 -2.03
C ASP A 104 -33.58 13.90 -2.56
N SER A 105 -32.80 12.92 -3.06
CA SER A 105 -31.96 13.16 -4.24
C SER A 105 -31.56 11.84 -4.91
N LYS A 106 -32.26 11.48 -6.00
CA LYS A 106 -31.69 10.53 -6.97
C LYS A 106 -30.40 11.16 -7.51
N LYS A 107 -29.25 10.52 -7.24
CA LYS A 107 -27.96 10.85 -7.86
C LYS A 107 -28.06 10.60 -9.38
N SER A 108 -28.55 11.59 -10.12
CA SER A 108 -28.50 11.61 -11.58
C SER A 108 -27.03 11.70 -11.99
N GLU A 109 -26.57 10.81 -12.87
CA GLU A 109 -25.32 11.03 -13.59
C GLU A 109 -25.37 12.42 -14.23
N GLU A 110 -24.56 13.36 -13.74
CA GLU A 110 -24.47 14.70 -14.30
C GLU A 110 -23.93 14.59 -15.73
N LYS A 111 -24.82 14.69 -16.72
CA LYS A 111 -24.43 14.77 -18.13
C LYS A 111 -23.81 16.14 -18.38
N LEU A 112 -22.54 16.16 -18.73
CA LEU A 112 -21.79 17.40 -18.97
C LEU A 112 -21.92 17.91 -20.41
N GLY A 113 -22.71 17.24 -21.24
CA GLY A 113 -22.90 17.58 -22.65
C GLY A 113 -21.88 16.93 -23.57
N ARG A 114 -21.80 17.41 -24.81
CA ARG A 114 -20.93 16.89 -25.87
C ARG A 114 -20.39 18.00 -26.78
N ILE A 115 -19.26 17.75 -27.42
CA ILE A 115 -18.61 18.66 -28.37
C ILE A 115 -18.46 18.00 -29.75
N GLN A 116 -18.70 18.77 -30.80
CA GLN A 116 -18.44 18.42 -32.19
C GLN A 116 -17.21 19.17 -32.69
N PHE A 117 -16.28 18.45 -33.28
CA PHE A 117 -15.06 19.02 -33.84
C PHE A 117 -14.67 18.33 -35.14
N LYS A 118 -13.76 18.97 -35.87
CA LYS A 118 -13.19 18.45 -37.11
C LYS A 118 -11.66 18.52 -37.08
N LEU A 119 -10.98 17.45 -37.48
CA LEU A 119 -9.52 17.36 -37.56
C LEU A 119 -9.07 17.11 -38.99
N GLU A 120 -8.08 17.87 -39.43
CA GLU A 120 -7.42 17.69 -40.73
C GLU A 120 -5.92 17.87 -40.58
N TYR A 121 -5.14 16.87 -41.01
CA TYR A 121 -3.68 16.97 -41.01
C TYR A 121 -3.16 17.16 -42.43
N ASP A 122 -2.37 18.22 -42.63
CA ASP A 122 -1.70 18.48 -43.90
C ASP A 122 -0.24 18.00 -43.84
N PHE A 123 0.03 16.93 -44.59
CA PHE A 123 1.36 16.32 -44.71
C PHE A 123 2.36 17.20 -45.46
N ASN A 124 1.91 18.12 -46.32
CA ASN A 124 2.78 19.00 -47.09
C ASN A 124 3.32 20.14 -46.22
N SER A 125 2.48 20.69 -45.34
CA SER A 125 2.85 21.81 -44.45
C SER A 125 3.21 21.37 -43.03
N ASN A 126 3.10 20.07 -42.71
CA ASN A 126 3.25 19.51 -41.37
C ASN A 126 2.42 20.30 -40.34
N SER A 127 1.13 20.45 -40.61
CA SER A 127 0.22 21.22 -39.76
C SER A 127 -1.08 20.47 -39.46
N LEU A 128 -1.54 20.60 -38.21
CA LEU A 128 -2.84 20.08 -37.77
C LEU A 128 -3.85 21.24 -37.71
N SER A 129 -4.91 21.14 -38.50
CA SER A 129 -6.07 22.02 -38.43
C SER A 129 -7.14 21.39 -37.54
N VAL A 130 -7.55 22.12 -36.52
CA VAL A 130 -8.57 21.72 -35.54
C VAL A 130 -9.72 22.71 -35.63
N SER A 131 -10.89 22.25 -36.06
CA SER A 131 -12.09 23.07 -36.11
C SER A 131 -13.00 22.73 -34.94
N VAL A 132 -13.36 23.73 -34.14
CA VAL A 132 -14.37 23.62 -33.09
C VAL A 132 -15.69 24.07 -33.69
N ILE A 133 -16.63 23.13 -33.86
CA ILE A 133 -17.90 23.39 -34.55
C ILE A 133 -18.92 23.90 -33.54
N GLN A 134 -19.35 23.04 -32.60
CA GLN A 134 -20.38 23.35 -31.62
C GLN A 134 -20.33 22.44 -30.39
N CYS A 135 -21.00 22.85 -29.32
CA CYS A 135 -21.31 21.99 -28.18
C CYS A 135 -22.82 21.88 -27.99
N GLU A 136 -23.27 20.78 -27.37
CA GLU A 136 -24.67 20.54 -27.02
C GLU A 136 -24.82 20.05 -25.58
N GLU A 137 -25.95 20.38 -24.96
CA GLU A 137 -26.36 19.93 -23.63
C GLU A 137 -25.35 20.28 -22.51
N LEU A 138 -24.71 21.46 -22.59
CA LEU A 138 -23.84 21.91 -21.51
C LEU A 138 -24.65 22.18 -20.22
N PRO A 139 -24.09 21.94 -19.02
CA PRO A 139 -24.72 22.30 -17.76
C PRO A 139 -24.79 23.82 -17.60
N ALA A 140 -25.82 24.30 -16.92
CA ALA A 140 -25.94 25.70 -16.54
C ALA A 140 -25.22 25.94 -15.21
N LEU A 141 -24.15 26.74 -15.23
CA LEU A 141 -23.39 27.10 -14.03
C LEU A 141 -23.75 28.50 -13.49
N ASP A 142 -24.31 29.39 -14.33
CA ASP A 142 -24.76 30.70 -13.85
C ASP A 142 -26.09 30.61 -13.08
N MET A 143 -26.26 31.49 -12.09
CA MET A 143 -27.53 31.69 -11.36
C MET A 143 -28.74 31.98 -12.28
N GLY A 144 -28.50 32.35 -13.54
CA GLY A 144 -29.52 32.57 -14.57
C GLY A 144 -30.01 31.32 -15.31
N GLY A 145 -29.50 30.13 -14.99
CA GLY A 145 -29.86 28.88 -15.70
C GLY A 145 -29.25 28.77 -17.09
N THR A 146 -28.15 29.49 -17.34
CA THR A 146 -27.37 29.45 -18.58
C THR A 146 -25.87 29.35 -18.25
N SER A 147 -25.03 29.30 -19.27
CA SER A 147 -23.58 29.48 -19.15
C SER A 147 -23.09 30.40 -20.28
N ASP A 148 -21.91 30.95 -20.13
CA ASP A 148 -21.15 31.72 -21.11
C ASP A 148 -19.96 30.89 -21.68
N PRO A 149 -20.21 29.79 -22.42
CA PRO A 149 -19.17 28.82 -22.78
C PRO A 149 -18.14 29.34 -23.80
N TYR A 150 -16.89 28.90 -23.61
CA TYR A 150 -15.80 28.98 -24.58
C TYR A 150 -14.86 27.76 -24.47
N VAL A 151 -14.14 27.45 -25.55
CA VAL A 151 -13.30 26.24 -25.64
C VAL A 151 -11.83 26.62 -25.73
N LYS A 152 -11.00 26.02 -24.87
CA LYS A 152 -9.54 26.03 -24.97
C LYS A 152 -9.05 24.79 -25.68
N VAL A 153 -8.23 24.97 -26.70
CA VAL A 153 -7.64 23.91 -27.52
C VAL A 153 -6.12 23.92 -27.37
N TYR A 154 -5.53 22.81 -26.96
CA TYR A 154 -4.07 22.67 -26.80
C TYR A 154 -3.60 21.23 -27.00
N LEU A 155 -2.30 21.06 -27.25
CA LEU A 155 -1.67 19.75 -27.47
C LEU A 155 -0.77 19.39 -26.28
N LEU A 156 -1.04 18.28 -25.60
CA LEU A 156 -0.12 17.72 -24.60
C LEU A 156 1.04 17.00 -25.29
N PRO A 157 2.28 17.11 -24.77
CA PRO A 157 2.67 17.74 -23.49
C PRO A 157 2.89 19.27 -23.54
N ASP A 158 2.80 19.90 -24.73
CA ASP A 158 3.06 21.33 -24.91
C ASP A 158 1.88 22.21 -24.45
N LYS A 159 1.79 22.44 -23.14
CA LYS A 159 0.77 23.31 -22.54
C LYS A 159 0.93 24.81 -22.86
N LYS A 160 2.00 25.24 -23.55
CA LYS A 160 2.27 26.67 -23.80
C LYS A 160 1.46 27.21 -24.98
N LYS A 161 1.22 26.40 -26.01
CA LYS A 161 0.44 26.78 -27.19
C LYS A 161 -1.04 26.47 -26.97
N LYS A 162 -1.77 27.45 -26.46
CA LYS A 162 -3.23 27.37 -26.25
C LYS A 162 -3.95 28.28 -27.24
N HIS A 163 -5.00 27.77 -27.85
CA HIS A 163 -5.96 28.52 -28.63
C HIS A 163 -7.28 28.59 -27.86
N GLU A 164 -8.01 29.69 -27.97
CA GLU A 164 -9.29 29.88 -27.29
C GLU A 164 -10.32 30.38 -28.31
N THR A 165 -11.53 29.84 -28.26
CA THR A 165 -12.66 30.35 -29.05
C THR A 165 -13.19 31.65 -28.45
N LYS A 166 -14.07 32.31 -29.19
CA LYS A 166 -14.90 33.38 -28.64
C LYS A 166 -15.83 32.83 -27.56
N VAL A 167 -16.16 33.71 -26.62
CA VAL A 167 -17.16 33.46 -25.56
C VAL A 167 -18.55 33.67 -26.14
N HIS A 168 -19.40 32.66 -26.03
CA HIS A 168 -20.81 32.77 -26.39
C HIS A 168 -21.64 32.95 -25.13
N ARG A 169 -22.40 34.05 -25.03
CA ARG A 169 -23.14 34.37 -23.81
C ARG A 169 -24.49 33.68 -23.71
N LYS A 170 -24.85 33.25 -22.51
CA LYS A 170 -26.16 32.73 -22.11
C LYS A 170 -26.67 31.63 -23.03
N THR A 171 -25.84 30.62 -23.29
CA THR A 171 -26.20 29.49 -24.14
C THR A 171 -25.60 28.18 -23.63
N LEU A 172 -26.40 27.12 -23.68
CA LEU A 172 -25.96 25.74 -23.38
C LEU A 172 -25.62 24.95 -24.65
N ASN A 173 -25.88 25.52 -25.82
CA ASN A 173 -25.61 24.93 -27.12
C ASN A 173 -24.85 25.93 -28.02
N PRO A 174 -23.60 26.29 -27.66
CA PRO A 174 -22.83 27.26 -28.43
C PRO A 174 -22.40 26.70 -29.79
N VAL A 175 -22.46 27.54 -30.83
CA VAL A 175 -21.95 27.25 -32.17
C VAL A 175 -20.77 28.18 -32.45
N PHE A 176 -19.55 27.63 -32.44
CA PHE A 176 -18.31 28.39 -32.56
C PHE A 176 -17.87 28.55 -34.02
N ASN A 177 -17.80 27.44 -34.78
CA ASN A 177 -17.27 27.38 -36.15
C ASN A 177 -15.89 28.05 -36.31
N GLU A 178 -14.98 27.80 -35.37
CA GLU A 178 -13.62 28.38 -35.37
C GLU A 178 -12.56 27.34 -35.71
N VAL A 179 -11.54 27.74 -36.48
CA VAL A 179 -10.47 26.85 -36.94
C VAL A 179 -9.12 27.31 -36.40
N PHE A 180 -8.41 26.40 -35.74
CA PHE A 180 -7.09 26.61 -35.17
C PHE A 180 -6.04 25.75 -35.88
N VAL A 181 -4.88 26.32 -36.21
CA VAL A 181 -3.83 25.62 -36.96
C VAL A 181 -2.55 25.51 -36.12
N PHE A 182 -2.20 24.27 -35.74
CA PHE A 182 -0.93 23.93 -35.11
C PHE A 182 0.13 23.69 -36.19
N LYS A 183 0.92 24.74 -36.49
CA LYS A 183 1.99 24.68 -37.49
C LYS A 183 3.24 23.98 -36.96
N GLN A 184 4.01 23.38 -37.87
CA GLN A 184 5.31 22.75 -37.60
C GLN A 184 5.22 21.61 -36.59
N VAL A 185 4.26 20.71 -36.78
CA VAL A 185 4.12 19.48 -35.99
C VAL A 185 4.30 18.29 -36.94
N PRO A 186 5.50 17.70 -37.03
CA PRO A 186 5.76 16.52 -37.85
C PRO A 186 4.85 15.35 -37.48
N TYR A 187 4.52 14.51 -38.46
CA TYR A 187 3.64 13.37 -38.25
C TYR A 187 4.19 12.37 -37.20
N ALA A 188 5.50 12.20 -37.11
CA ALA A 188 6.09 11.35 -36.05
C ALA A 188 5.82 11.92 -34.65
N ASP A 189 5.86 13.25 -34.50
CA ASP A 189 5.66 13.92 -33.22
C ASP A 189 4.18 14.03 -32.86
N ILE A 190 3.29 14.15 -33.86
CA ILE A 190 1.85 14.29 -33.62
C ILE A 190 1.26 13.03 -33.00
N MET A 191 1.74 11.85 -33.40
CA MET A 191 1.29 10.56 -32.88
C MET A 191 1.59 10.40 -31.38
N ALA A 192 2.61 11.08 -30.86
CA ALA A 192 2.92 11.06 -29.43
C ALA A 192 2.14 12.11 -28.61
N LYS A 193 1.28 12.92 -29.26
CA LYS A 193 0.54 14.02 -28.61
C LYS A 193 -0.90 13.66 -28.34
N THR A 194 -1.48 14.37 -27.37
CA THR A 194 -2.91 14.30 -27.05
C THR A 194 -3.52 15.67 -27.29
N LEU A 195 -4.54 15.74 -28.14
CA LEU A 195 -5.34 16.95 -28.33
C LEU A 195 -6.34 17.07 -27.20
N VAL A 196 -6.44 18.26 -26.62
CA VAL A 196 -7.35 18.53 -25.50
C VAL A 196 -8.26 19.69 -25.86
N PHE A 197 -9.56 19.46 -25.69
CA PHE A 197 -10.61 20.48 -25.68
C PHE A 197 -11.05 20.68 -24.22
N GLY A 198 -10.78 21.83 -23.64
CA GLY A 198 -11.30 22.22 -22.32
C GLY A 198 -12.43 23.23 -22.49
N ILE A 199 -13.64 22.89 -22.05
CA ILE A 199 -14.82 23.75 -22.14
C ILE A 199 -14.93 24.48 -20.81
N TYR A 200 -15.00 25.81 -20.87
CA TYR A 200 -15.07 26.68 -19.71
C TYR A 200 -16.28 27.59 -19.79
N ASP A 201 -16.81 27.95 -18.64
CA ASP A 201 -17.76 29.03 -18.44
C ASP A 201 -17.02 30.33 -18.15
N PHE A 202 -17.36 31.39 -18.88
CA PHE A 202 -16.73 32.70 -18.71
C PHE A 202 -17.43 33.50 -17.61
N ASP A 203 -16.68 33.80 -16.57
CA ASP A 203 -17.13 34.63 -15.46
C ASP A 203 -16.48 36.00 -15.46
N ARG A 204 -17.30 37.06 -15.34
CA ARG A 204 -16.80 38.44 -15.33
C ARG A 204 -16.12 38.83 -14.00
N PHE A 205 -16.56 38.25 -12.89
CA PHE A 205 -16.17 38.67 -11.54
C PHE A 205 -15.60 37.52 -10.68
N SER A 206 -15.49 36.32 -11.25
CA SER A 206 -14.98 35.10 -10.61
C SER A 206 -13.99 34.38 -11.52
N LYS A 207 -13.36 33.33 -11.00
CA LYS A 207 -12.53 32.43 -11.80
C LYS A 207 -13.46 31.66 -12.75
N HIS A 208 -13.03 31.50 -14.00
CA HIS A 208 -13.79 30.74 -15.01
C HIS A 208 -13.92 29.28 -14.58
N ASP A 209 -15.14 28.78 -14.54
CA ASP A 209 -15.43 27.39 -14.18
C ASP A 209 -15.20 26.47 -15.37
N GLN A 210 -14.59 25.31 -15.14
CA GLN A 210 -14.40 24.35 -16.22
C GLN A 210 -15.55 23.36 -16.22
N ILE A 211 -16.34 23.39 -17.30
CA ILE A 211 -17.52 22.55 -17.49
C ILE A 211 -17.12 21.09 -17.75
N GLY A 212 -16.17 20.89 -18.66
CA GLY A 212 -15.81 19.57 -19.14
C GLY A 212 -14.55 19.58 -19.98
N GLU A 213 -14.00 18.40 -20.24
CA GLU A 213 -12.89 18.24 -21.18
C GLU A 213 -13.04 16.99 -22.05
N VAL A 214 -12.37 17.02 -23.20
CA VAL A 214 -12.19 15.86 -24.09
C VAL A 214 -10.71 15.75 -24.42
N LYS A 215 -10.12 14.59 -24.14
CA LYS A 215 -8.73 14.24 -24.45
C LYS A 215 -8.70 13.20 -25.56
N ILE A 216 -8.00 13.50 -26.64
CA ILE A 216 -7.91 12.65 -27.83
C ILE A 216 -6.44 12.31 -28.09
N PRO A 217 -5.99 11.09 -27.74
CA PRO A 217 -4.67 10.60 -28.12
C PRO A 217 -4.60 10.51 -29.65
N LEU A 218 -3.75 11.32 -30.27
CA LEU A 218 -3.71 11.41 -31.74
C LEU A 218 -3.12 10.14 -32.38
N CYS A 219 -2.49 9.26 -31.60
CA CYS A 219 -2.10 7.92 -32.07
C CYS A 219 -3.27 6.99 -32.40
N GLN A 220 -4.46 7.23 -31.84
CA GLN A 220 -5.66 6.41 -32.06
C GLN A 220 -6.51 6.92 -33.23
N VAL A 221 -6.07 8.01 -33.85
CA VAL A 221 -6.84 8.80 -34.81
C VAL A 221 -6.17 8.65 -36.17
N ASP A 222 -6.92 8.22 -37.19
CA ASP A 222 -6.40 8.14 -38.56
C ASP A 222 -6.40 9.53 -39.21
N LEU A 223 -5.32 10.29 -38.95
CA LEU A 223 -5.11 11.64 -39.46
C LEU A 223 -4.90 11.71 -40.99
N ALA A 224 -4.86 10.57 -41.71
CA ALA A 224 -4.84 10.56 -43.16
C ALA A 224 -6.21 10.95 -43.77
N GLN A 225 -7.28 10.89 -42.96
CA GLN A 225 -8.62 11.28 -43.34
C GLN A 225 -9.07 12.52 -42.56
N THR A 226 -10.00 13.26 -43.15
CA THR A 226 -10.74 14.29 -42.43
C THR A 226 -11.66 13.61 -41.43
N ILE A 227 -11.53 13.95 -40.15
CA ILE A 227 -12.36 13.38 -39.08
C ILE A 227 -13.32 14.44 -38.58
N GLU A 228 -14.59 14.09 -38.51
CA GLU A 228 -15.65 14.93 -37.94
C GLU A 228 -16.53 14.02 -37.07
N GLU A 229 -16.52 14.26 -35.75
CA GLU A 229 -17.25 13.41 -34.81
C GLU A 229 -17.71 14.17 -33.57
N TRP A 230 -18.65 13.55 -32.85
CA TRP A 230 -19.10 13.99 -31.54
C TRP A 230 -18.37 13.23 -30.44
N ARG A 231 -17.98 13.93 -29.38
CA ARG A 231 -17.45 13.33 -28.15
C ARG A 231 -18.18 13.88 -26.93
N GLU A 232 -18.54 12.98 -26.02
CA GLU A 232 -19.11 13.34 -24.72
C GLU A 232 -18.06 14.03 -23.86
N LEU A 233 -18.47 15.07 -23.12
CA LEU A 233 -17.60 15.76 -22.20
C LEU A 233 -17.39 14.89 -20.97
N THR A 234 -16.13 14.75 -20.57
CA THR A 234 -15.75 14.15 -19.30
C THR A 234 -15.61 15.25 -18.25
N SER A 235 -15.94 14.93 -17.00
CA SER A 235 -15.73 15.85 -15.89
C SER A 235 -14.27 16.23 -15.83
N VAL A 236 -14.03 17.51 -15.56
CA VAL A 236 -12.67 18.00 -15.48
C VAL A 236 -12.12 17.60 -14.13
N GLU A 237 -11.61 16.37 -14.07
CA GLU A 237 -10.48 16.09 -13.21
C GLU A 237 -9.36 17.00 -13.69
N GLY A 238 -9.27 18.18 -13.07
CA GLY A 238 -8.43 19.31 -13.46
C GLY A 238 -7.07 18.89 -13.99
N ASP A 239 -6.47 19.73 -14.82
CA ASP A 239 -5.07 19.61 -15.24
C ASP A 239 -4.05 19.83 -14.06
N GLY A 240 -4.52 19.61 -12.82
CA GLY A 240 -3.83 19.22 -11.60
C GLY A 240 -4.50 17.97 -10.97
N GLY A 241 -4.63 16.91 -11.76
CA GLY A 241 -5.49 15.74 -11.50
C GLY A 241 -5.42 15.24 -10.06
N GLN A 242 -6.59 15.03 -9.46
CA GLN A 242 -6.84 14.65 -8.07
C GLN A 242 -6.77 15.79 -7.04
N ASP A 243 -7.75 16.69 -7.08
CA ASP A 243 -8.20 17.30 -5.83
C ASP A 243 -9.06 16.26 -5.07
N GLY A 244 -8.36 15.30 -4.46
CA GLY A 244 -8.91 14.42 -3.40
C GLY A 244 -8.66 12.91 -3.51
N LYS A 245 -8.47 12.33 -4.70
CA LYS A 245 -8.37 10.86 -4.85
C LYS A 245 -6.97 10.38 -5.24
N LEU A 246 -6.17 9.91 -4.28
CA LEU A 246 -4.76 9.55 -4.46
C LEU A 246 -4.48 8.28 -5.31
N GLY A 247 -5.53 7.61 -5.78
CA GLY A 247 -5.52 6.36 -6.54
C GLY A 247 -6.01 5.15 -5.74
N ASP A 248 -6.05 3.98 -6.38
CA ASP A 248 -6.45 2.72 -5.72
C ASP A 248 -5.33 1.69 -5.80
N ILE A 249 -5.22 0.85 -4.78
CA ILE A 249 -4.27 -0.27 -4.72
C ILE A 249 -4.98 -1.59 -4.46
N CYS A 250 -4.58 -2.64 -5.19
CA CYS A 250 -5.03 -4.01 -5.00
C CYS A 250 -3.91 -4.85 -4.37
N PHE A 251 -4.21 -5.52 -3.27
CA PHE A 251 -3.32 -6.49 -2.67
C PHE A 251 -4.11 -7.61 -2.00
N SER A 252 -3.46 -8.76 -1.81
CA SER A 252 -4.03 -9.88 -1.09
C SER A 252 -3.39 -10.13 0.26
N LEU A 253 -4.22 -10.54 1.21
CA LEU A 253 -3.82 -10.94 2.55
C LEU A 253 -4.13 -12.41 2.79
N ARG A 254 -3.19 -13.11 3.41
CA ARG A 254 -3.33 -14.51 3.81
C ARG A 254 -2.69 -14.73 5.16
N TYR A 255 -3.46 -15.15 6.15
CA TYR A 255 -2.93 -15.51 7.46
C TYR A 255 -2.97 -17.03 7.70
N VAL A 256 -1.87 -17.58 8.21
CA VAL A 256 -1.76 -18.98 8.63
C VAL A 256 -1.49 -19.02 10.15
N PRO A 257 -2.51 -19.24 10.99
CA PRO A 257 -2.38 -19.17 12.45
C PRO A 257 -1.37 -20.16 13.02
N THR A 258 -1.34 -21.38 12.49
CA THR A 258 -0.45 -22.46 12.96
C THR A 258 1.04 -22.15 12.78
N ALA A 259 1.38 -21.37 11.76
CA ALA A 259 2.74 -20.92 11.48
C ALA A 259 3.01 -19.50 11.97
N GLY A 260 1.97 -18.79 12.45
CA GLY A 260 2.04 -17.36 12.74
C GLY A 260 2.54 -16.57 11.53
N LYS A 261 2.08 -16.88 10.31
CA LYS A 261 2.59 -16.30 9.06
C LYS A 261 1.52 -15.47 8.36
N LEU A 262 1.77 -14.18 8.22
CA LEU A 262 1.01 -13.27 7.37
C LEU A 262 1.73 -13.10 6.03
N THR A 263 1.06 -13.43 4.94
CA THR A 263 1.53 -13.17 3.58
C THR A 263 0.73 -12.04 2.97
N VAL A 264 1.44 -11.04 2.44
CA VAL A 264 0.89 -9.87 1.73
C VAL A 264 1.40 -9.94 0.30
N VAL A 265 0.51 -10.02 -0.69
CA VAL A 265 0.90 -9.96 -2.11
C VAL A 265 0.40 -8.66 -2.69
N ILE A 266 1.33 -7.77 -3.07
CA ILE A 266 1.00 -6.53 -3.77
C ILE A 266 0.75 -6.90 -5.23
N LEU A 267 -0.47 -6.70 -5.71
CA LEU A 267 -0.87 -7.09 -7.06
C LEU A 267 -0.60 -5.94 -8.03
N GLU A 268 -1.38 -4.87 -7.92
CA GLU A 268 -1.33 -3.71 -8.81
C GLU A 268 -1.91 -2.47 -8.14
N ALA A 269 -1.69 -1.30 -8.74
CA ALA A 269 -2.39 -0.07 -8.41
C ALA A 269 -2.89 0.60 -9.69
N LYS A 270 -3.89 1.46 -9.58
CA LYS A 270 -4.46 2.20 -10.70
C LYS A 270 -4.78 3.64 -10.33
N ASN A 271 -4.81 4.50 -11.35
CA ASN A 271 -5.17 5.91 -11.24
C ASN A 271 -4.37 6.64 -10.14
N LEU A 272 -3.08 6.34 -9.99
CA LEU A 272 -2.23 6.98 -8.99
C LEU A 272 -2.07 8.48 -9.24
N LYS A 273 -1.87 9.26 -8.17
CA LYS A 273 -1.51 10.68 -8.29
C LYS A 273 -0.22 10.84 -9.06
N LYS A 274 -0.23 11.79 -9.97
CA LYS A 274 0.98 12.25 -10.66
C LYS A 274 1.77 13.17 -9.73
N MET A 275 2.99 12.80 -9.37
CA MET A 275 3.87 13.67 -8.56
C MET A 275 4.96 14.37 -9.38
N ASP A 276 5.45 13.76 -10.48
CA ASP A 276 6.57 14.36 -11.23
C ASP A 276 6.17 15.54 -12.13
N VAL A 277 6.92 16.63 -12.03
CA VAL A 277 6.80 17.80 -12.93
C VAL A 277 7.38 17.45 -14.31
N GLY A 278 6.54 16.96 -15.20
CA GLY A 278 6.90 16.65 -16.60
C GLY A 278 7.08 15.16 -16.92
N GLY A 279 6.87 14.27 -15.95
CA GLY A 279 6.82 12.80 -16.10
C GLY A 279 5.43 12.24 -15.83
N LEU A 280 5.31 10.94 -15.51
CA LEU A 280 4.15 10.39 -14.78
C LEU A 280 4.53 10.29 -13.30
N SER A 281 4.59 9.09 -12.74
CA SER A 281 5.22 8.77 -11.47
C SER A 281 6.06 7.50 -11.64
N ASP A 282 7.02 7.29 -10.75
CA ASP A 282 7.84 6.10 -10.59
C ASP A 282 7.42 5.30 -9.32
N PRO A 283 6.18 4.76 -9.25
CA PRO A 283 5.66 4.20 -8.01
C PRO A 283 6.37 2.94 -7.53
N TYR A 284 6.52 2.85 -6.21
CA TYR A 284 6.78 1.61 -5.47
C TYR A 284 5.96 1.56 -4.19
N VAL A 285 5.73 0.34 -3.68
CA VAL A 285 4.92 0.14 -2.48
C VAL A 285 5.80 -0.22 -1.29
N LYS A 286 5.63 0.50 -0.19
CA LYS A 286 6.26 0.26 1.09
C LYS A 286 5.25 -0.38 2.05
N ILE A 287 5.63 -1.53 2.60
CA ILE A 287 4.80 -2.30 3.52
C ILE A 287 5.46 -2.25 4.89
N CYS A 288 4.76 -1.71 5.89
CA CYS A 288 5.27 -1.56 7.25
C CYS A 288 4.32 -2.23 8.24
N LEU A 289 4.85 -3.17 9.03
CA LEU A 289 4.13 -3.73 10.16
C LEU A 289 4.37 -2.85 11.39
N ILE A 290 3.30 -2.37 12.01
CA ILE A 290 3.31 -1.53 13.21
C ILE A 290 2.72 -2.32 14.37
N GLN A 291 3.32 -2.22 15.55
CA GLN A 291 2.75 -2.75 16.81
C GLN A 291 2.92 -1.70 17.90
N ASN A 292 1.84 -1.36 18.60
CA ASN A 292 1.84 -0.34 19.66
C ASN A 292 2.53 0.97 19.22
N GLY A 293 2.20 1.47 18.02
CA GLY A 293 2.79 2.67 17.43
C GLY A 293 4.24 2.54 16.93
N LYS A 294 4.93 1.41 17.17
CA LYS A 294 6.32 1.20 16.73
C LYS A 294 6.38 0.38 15.44
N ARG A 295 7.18 0.88 14.49
CA ARG A 295 7.44 0.22 13.20
C ARG A 295 8.38 -0.99 13.42
N LEU A 296 7.87 -2.19 13.18
CA LEU A 296 8.53 -3.47 13.51
C LEU A 296 9.35 -4.03 12.34
N LYS A 297 8.72 -4.13 11.16
CA LYS A 297 9.34 -4.67 9.94
C LYS A 297 8.88 -3.84 8.74
N LYS A 298 9.81 -3.54 7.85
CA LYS A 298 9.55 -2.82 6.59
C LYS A 298 9.99 -3.67 5.40
N LYS A 299 9.18 -3.71 4.36
CA LYS A 299 9.47 -4.33 3.06
C LYS A 299 9.05 -3.35 1.97
N LYS A 300 9.61 -3.49 0.77
CA LYS A 300 9.27 -2.66 -0.39
C LYS A 300 9.25 -3.49 -1.66
N THR A 301 8.45 -3.07 -2.63
CA THR A 301 8.42 -3.66 -3.97
C THR A 301 9.57 -3.15 -4.84
N SER A 302 9.66 -3.71 -6.05
CA SER A 302 10.37 -3.06 -7.15
C SER A 302 9.71 -1.71 -7.50
N ILE A 303 10.50 -0.82 -8.12
CA ILE A 303 10.05 0.47 -8.62
C ILE A 303 9.58 0.29 -10.06
N LYS A 304 8.38 0.78 -10.39
CA LYS A 304 7.84 0.79 -11.75
C LYS A 304 7.95 2.20 -12.29
N LYS A 305 8.68 2.38 -13.39
CA LYS A 305 8.96 3.72 -13.91
C LYS A 305 7.84 4.24 -14.79
N CYS A 306 7.59 5.54 -14.73
CA CYS A 306 6.74 6.31 -15.63
C CYS A 306 5.37 5.66 -15.84
N THR A 307 4.65 5.35 -14.76
CA THR A 307 3.32 4.74 -14.82
C THR A 307 2.44 5.15 -13.64
N LEU A 308 1.14 5.35 -13.90
CA LEU A 308 0.12 5.54 -12.86
C LEU A 308 -0.70 4.28 -12.60
N ASN A 309 -0.43 3.20 -13.34
CA ASN A 309 -1.11 1.90 -13.24
C ASN A 309 -0.08 0.77 -13.10
N PRO A 310 0.73 0.75 -12.02
CA PRO A 310 1.81 -0.23 -11.87
C PRO A 310 1.29 -1.64 -11.55
N TYR A 311 1.88 -2.64 -12.21
CA TYR A 311 1.70 -4.06 -11.88
C TYR A 311 2.95 -4.63 -11.18
N TYR A 312 2.77 -5.22 -10.00
CA TYR A 312 3.84 -5.74 -9.14
C TYR A 312 3.83 -7.27 -9.07
N ASN A 313 2.73 -7.84 -8.59
CA ASN A 313 2.60 -9.26 -8.22
C ASN A 313 3.76 -9.77 -7.34
N GLU A 314 4.10 -9.00 -6.30
CA GLU A 314 5.21 -9.28 -5.40
C GLU A 314 4.72 -9.76 -4.03
N SER A 315 5.27 -10.88 -3.54
CA SER A 315 4.87 -11.51 -2.29
C SER A 315 5.83 -11.21 -1.13
N PHE A 316 5.25 -10.82 0.01
CA PHE A 316 5.96 -10.51 1.24
C PHE A 316 5.41 -11.34 2.40
N SER A 317 6.28 -11.79 3.29
CA SER A 317 5.89 -12.58 4.45
C SER A 317 6.37 -11.95 5.76
N PHE A 318 5.49 -11.92 6.75
CA PHE A 318 5.73 -11.48 8.10
C PHE A 318 5.39 -12.60 9.09
N GLU A 319 6.22 -12.73 10.12
CA GLU A 319 5.99 -13.64 11.23
C GLU A 319 5.29 -12.88 12.36
N ILE A 320 4.04 -13.25 12.62
CA ILE A 320 3.12 -12.64 13.58
C ILE A 320 2.42 -13.78 14.33
N PRO A 321 2.81 -14.05 15.59
CA PRO A 321 2.06 -14.96 16.47
C PRO A 321 0.61 -14.50 16.59
N PHE A 322 -0.33 -15.45 16.69
CA PHE A 322 -1.76 -15.12 16.70
C PHE A 322 -2.15 -14.22 17.87
N GLU A 323 -1.52 -14.39 19.03
CA GLU A 323 -1.76 -13.56 20.21
C GLU A 323 -1.43 -12.08 19.97
N GLN A 324 -0.62 -11.79 18.95
CA GLN A 324 -0.23 -10.43 18.58
C GLN A 324 -1.07 -9.86 17.44
N VAL A 325 -1.85 -10.67 16.72
CA VAL A 325 -2.68 -10.23 15.59
C VAL A 325 -3.62 -9.07 15.95
N PRO A 326 -4.28 -9.04 17.12
CA PRO A 326 -5.12 -7.90 17.50
C PRO A 326 -4.35 -6.60 17.77
N LYS A 327 -3.02 -6.67 17.95
CA LYS A 327 -2.16 -5.52 18.34
C LYS A 327 -1.31 -4.99 17.19
N VAL A 328 -1.40 -5.61 16.02
CA VAL A 328 -0.61 -5.22 14.85
C VAL A 328 -1.48 -4.49 13.83
N ASN A 329 -0.89 -3.47 13.22
CA ASN A 329 -1.46 -2.78 12.08
C ASN A 329 -0.51 -2.94 10.90
N LEU A 330 -1.08 -3.20 9.72
CA LEU A 330 -0.36 -3.28 8.46
C LEU A 330 -0.55 -1.96 7.71
N GLN A 331 0.53 -1.24 7.51
CA GLN A 331 0.54 -0.02 6.71
C GLN A 331 1.07 -0.35 5.32
N VAL A 332 0.30 0.01 4.29
CA VAL A 332 0.68 -0.08 2.87
C VAL A 332 0.73 1.34 2.33
N THR A 333 1.88 1.77 1.84
CA THR A 333 2.10 3.14 1.35
C THR A 333 2.64 3.11 -0.06
N VAL A 334 1.96 3.75 -1.00
CA VAL A 334 2.46 3.99 -2.36
C VAL A 334 3.32 5.24 -2.32
N VAL A 335 4.53 5.16 -2.88
CA VAL A 335 5.52 6.22 -2.84
C VAL A 335 6.03 6.44 -4.25
N ASP A 336 6.17 7.70 -4.65
CA ASP A 336 6.84 8.07 -5.89
C ASP A 336 8.36 8.10 -5.69
N TYR A 337 9.11 7.44 -6.58
CA TYR A 337 10.56 7.40 -6.48
C TYR A 337 11.21 8.52 -7.29
N ASP A 338 11.65 9.57 -6.59
CA ASP A 338 12.54 10.56 -7.19
C ASP A 338 14.00 10.10 -7.25
N ARG A 339 14.62 10.24 -8.43
CA ARG A 339 16.07 10.01 -8.59
C ARG A 339 16.91 11.09 -7.89
N ILE A 340 16.40 12.32 -7.87
CA ILE A 340 17.06 13.49 -7.29
C ILE A 340 16.04 14.18 -6.38
N GLY A 341 16.22 14.06 -5.07
CA GLY A 341 15.28 14.61 -4.08
C GLY A 341 14.82 13.55 -3.08
N THR A 342 13.75 13.87 -2.36
CA THR A 342 13.12 12.99 -1.39
C THR A 342 11.89 12.33 -2.01
N SER A 343 11.89 11.00 -2.09
CA SER A 343 10.72 10.22 -2.54
C SER A 343 9.46 10.56 -1.72
N GLU A 344 8.41 11.02 -2.39
CA GLU A 344 7.19 11.49 -1.75
C GLU A 344 6.10 10.40 -1.68
N PRO A 345 5.41 10.24 -0.53
CA PRO A 345 4.29 9.32 -0.43
C PRO A 345 3.10 9.83 -1.24
N ILE A 346 2.62 9.03 -2.19
CA ILE A 346 1.42 9.31 -2.98
C ILE A 346 0.18 9.13 -2.10
N GLY A 347 0.13 8.02 -1.34
CA GLY A 347 -1.02 7.70 -0.50
C GLY A 347 -0.83 6.45 0.32
N ARG A 348 -1.73 6.23 1.28
CA ARG A 348 -1.58 5.20 2.32
C ARG A 348 -2.89 4.50 2.64
N VAL A 349 -2.78 3.22 2.98
CA VAL A 349 -3.84 2.41 3.58
C VAL A 349 -3.32 1.77 4.86
N CYS A 350 -4.13 1.78 5.92
CA CYS A 350 -3.81 1.19 7.21
C CYS A 350 -4.85 0.12 7.55
N LEU A 351 -4.42 -1.14 7.64
CA LEU A 351 -5.26 -2.28 7.97
C LEU A 351 -4.93 -2.77 9.38
N GLY A 352 -5.92 -3.30 10.07
CA GLY A 352 -5.79 -3.83 11.41
C GLY A 352 -7.12 -3.82 12.13
N MET A 353 -7.13 -4.27 13.38
CA MET A 353 -8.36 -4.36 14.18
C MET A 353 -8.95 -2.99 14.57
N ASN A 354 -8.13 -1.94 14.47
CA ASN A 354 -8.51 -0.57 14.80
C ASN A 354 -8.90 0.25 13.55
N ALA A 355 -8.84 -0.35 12.36
CA ALA A 355 -9.29 0.30 11.13
C ALA A 355 -10.84 0.36 11.07
N SER A 356 -11.38 1.08 10.10
CA SER A 356 -12.81 1.16 9.80
C SER A 356 -13.07 0.81 8.33
N GLY A 357 -14.35 0.58 7.97
CA GLY A 357 -14.78 0.37 6.60
C GLY A 357 -14.08 -0.80 5.89
N THR A 358 -13.64 -0.56 4.65
CA THR A 358 -13.08 -1.58 3.76
C THR A 358 -11.81 -2.24 4.30
N GLU A 359 -10.98 -1.49 5.03
CA GLU A 359 -9.73 -1.95 5.60
C GLU A 359 -9.95 -2.92 6.76
N LEU A 360 -10.94 -2.64 7.62
CA LEU A 360 -11.34 -3.56 8.68
C LEU A 360 -11.95 -4.83 8.08
N ARG A 361 -12.84 -4.69 7.10
CA ARG A 361 -13.48 -5.82 6.41
C ARG A 361 -12.45 -6.76 5.78
N HIS A 362 -11.45 -6.22 5.06
CA HIS A 362 -10.39 -7.02 4.46
C HIS A 362 -9.58 -7.79 5.52
N TRP A 363 -9.29 -7.13 6.66
CA TRP A 363 -8.58 -7.74 7.77
C TRP A 363 -9.40 -8.85 8.46
N SER A 364 -10.70 -8.60 8.68
CA SER A 364 -11.65 -9.57 9.25
C SER A 364 -11.84 -10.78 8.35
N ASP A 365 -12.05 -10.58 7.04
CA ASP A 365 -12.22 -11.67 6.07
C ASP A 365 -10.95 -12.54 5.97
N MET A 366 -9.76 -11.93 6.05
CA MET A 366 -8.49 -12.66 6.13
C MET A 366 -8.44 -13.59 7.36
N LEU A 367 -8.94 -13.15 8.51
CA LEU A 367 -8.97 -13.96 9.73
C LEU A 367 -10.07 -15.02 9.70
N ALA A 368 -11.25 -14.68 9.18
CA ALA A 368 -12.38 -15.60 9.03
C ALA A 368 -12.12 -16.71 8.00
N SER A 369 -11.21 -16.47 7.04
CA SER A 369 -10.80 -17.42 6.00
C SER A 369 -9.34 -17.86 6.17
N PRO A 370 -8.97 -18.57 7.24
CA PRO A 370 -7.59 -18.94 7.51
C PRO A 370 -7.02 -19.76 6.35
N ARG A 371 -5.76 -19.48 5.98
CA ARG A 371 -5.01 -20.13 4.88
C ARG A 371 -5.54 -19.83 3.47
N ARG A 372 -6.58 -19.02 3.29
CA ARG A 372 -7.02 -18.54 1.98
C ARG A 372 -6.50 -17.12 1.74
N PRO A 373 -5.91 -16.83 0.57
CA PRO A 373 -5.65 -15.45 0.20
C PRO A 373 -6.95 -14.75 -0.16
N ILE A 374 -7.18 -13.58 0.43
CA ILE A 374 -8.28 -12.67 0.11
C ILE A 374 -7.66 -11.47 -0.59
N ALA A 375 -8.13 -11.13 -1.79
CA ALA A 375 -7.65 -9.98 -2.56
C ALA A 375 -8.73 -8.89 -2.54
N GLN A 376 -8.33 -7.65 -2.34
CA GLN A 376 -9.26 -6.53 -2.26
C GLN A 376 -8.61 -5.23 -2.74
N TRP A 377 -9.42 -4.38 -3.36
CA TRP A 377 -9.06 -3.01 -3.71
C TRP A 377 -9.26 -2.09 -2.51
N HIS A 378 -8.35 -1.12 -2.35
CA HIS A 378 -8.38 -0.10 -1.33
C HIS A 378 -8.08 1.26 -1.96
N THR A 379 -8.86 2.27 -1.62
CA THR A 379 -8.62 3.65 -2.03
C THR A 379 -7.54 4.27 -1.14
N LEU A 380 -6.56 4.92 -1.76
CA LEU A 380 -5.44 5.54 -1.07
C LEU A 380 -5.91 6.82 -0.35
N LYS A 381 -5.57 6.92 0.94
CA LYS A 381 -5.85 8.07 1.80
C LYS A 381 -4.59 8.90 2.03
N ASP A 382 -4.79 10.14 2.49
CA ASP A 382 -3.68 11.04 2.76
C ASP A 382 -2.70 10.40 3.79
N PRO A 383 -1.40 10.40 3.52
CA PRO A 383 -0.40 9.86 4.44
C PRO A 383 -0.45 10.44 5.86
N GLU A 384 -0.87 11.71 6.03
CA GLU A 384 -0.94 12.40 7.33
C GLU A 384 -2.21 12.04 8.11
N GLU A 385 -3.37 11.96 7.44
CA GLU A 385 -4.64 11.54 8.05
C GLU A 385 -4.60 10.08 8.53
N ALA A 386 -3.92 9.22 7.78
CA ALA A 386 -3.75 7.82 8.15
C ALA A 386 -2.77 7.60 9.33
N ASP A 387 -1.93 8.59 9.67
CA ASP A 387 -1.10 8.58 10.88
C ASP A 387 -1.88 9.05 12.13
N SER A 388 -2.84 9.97 11.97
CA SER A 388 -3.66 10.46 13.09
C SER A 388 -4.64 9.40 13.61
N THR A 389 -5.21 8.57 12.72
CA THR A 389 -6.11 7.45 13.10
C THR A 389 -5.42 6.37 13.93
N LEU A 390 -4.10 6.20 13.77
CA LEU A 390 -3.29 5.26 14.55
C LEU A 390 -2.84 5.82 15.90
N SER A 391 -2.91 7.14 16.08
CA SER A 391 -2.42 7.85 17.26
C SER A 391 -3.52 8.16 18.30
N GLN A 392 -4.78 8.19 17.86
CA GLN A 392 -5.93 8.60 18.69
C GLN A 392 -6.69 7.43 19.36
N LYS A 393 -6.29 6.17 19.19
CA LYS A 393 -6.96 5.00 19.80
C LYS A 393 -6.01 4.03 20.49
#